data_AF-A0A2I0UMW2-F1
#
_entry.id   AF-A0A2I0UMW2-F1
#
_cell.length_a   1.000
_cell.length_b   1.000
_cell.length_c   1.000
_cell.angle_alpha   90.00
_cell.angle_beta   90.00
_cell.angle_gamma   90.00
#
_symmetry.space_group_name_H-M   'P 1'
#
loop_
_entity.id
_entity.type
_entity.pdbx_description
1 polymer ?
#
loop_
_entity_poly.entity_id
_entity_poly.type
_entity_poly.pdbx_seq_one_letter_code
_entity_poly.pdbx_strand_id
1 'polypeptide(L)'
;MRQTRSVVRTLNFRKAKLQLFKELVKRTPWETVLRDKCKKSNGKGKRPAWLSQDPLVKLKAKKKLYRQFRQDEVSWEEYRDAAQLCRDKVRKAKAWLELNLARNAKNNKKGFYRYVNQKRNVKESISPMISKNGKLVTTDEEKAEVPSDFLPQSSLPTPLLTPPDLKDQAKTGAIGMKNYPLSVKTRFETF
;
A
#
# COMPACT_ATOMS: atom_id res chain seq x y z
N MET A 1 -48.67 -16.01 -0.81
CA MET A 1 -47.28 -15.54 -0.58
C MET A 1 -47.17 -15.08 0.87
N ARG A 2 -46.31 -15.73 1.68
CA ARG A 2 -46.16 -15.42 3.12
C ARG A 2 -45.21 -14.23 3.29
N GLN A 3 -45.65 -13.14 3.89
CA GLN A 3 -44.75 -12.05 4.28
C GLN A 3 -44.00 -12.41 5.56
N THR A 4 -42.67 -12.44 5.49
CA THR A 4 -41.76 -12.56 6.63
C THR A 4 -41.63 -11.20 7.32
N ARG A 5 -42.27 -11.04 8.47
CA ARG A 5 -42.06 -9.87 9.34
C ARG A 5 -40.74 -10.04 10.09
N SER A 6 -39.76 -9.20 9.79
CA SER A 6 -38.51 -9.17 10.55
C SER A 6 -38.77 -8.53 11.92
N VAL A 7 -38.59 -9.31 13.00
CA VAL A 7 -38.65 -8.82 14.38
C VAL A 7 -37.31 -8.13 14.71
N VAL A 8 -36.97 -7.09 13.97
CA VAL A 8 -35.84 -6.23 14.36
C VAL A 8 -36.37 -5.32 15.46
N ARG A 9 -35.92 -5.53 16.69
CA ARG A 9 -36.17 -4.61 17.80
C ARG A 9 -35.47 -3.30 17.47
N THR A 10 -36.18 -2.37 16.83
CA THR A 10 -35.66 -1.05 16.50
C THR A 10 -35.39 -0.29 17.81
N LEU A 11 -34.11 -0.17 18.18
CA LEU A 11 -33.70 0.61 19.34
C LEU A 11 -34.10 2.08 19.13
N ASN A 12 -35.07 2.55 19.93
CA ASN A 12 -35.57 3.92 19.86
C ASN A 12 -34.53 4.88 20.47
N PHE A 13 -33.60 5.37 19.65
CA PHE A 13 -32.53 6.30 20.06
C PHE A 13 -33.05 7.60 20.70
N ARG A 14 -34.30 8.00 20.46
CA ARG A 14 -34.94 9.17 21.09
C ARG A 14 -35.22 8.99 22.59
N LYS A 15 -35.36 7.75 23.07
CA LYS A 15 -35.60 7.41 24.49
C LYS A 15 -34.36 6.84 25.21
N ALA A 16 -33.25 6.66 24.50
CA ALA A 16 -32.03 6.13 25.08
C ALA A 16 -31.34 7.18 25.97
N LYS A 17 -31.09 6.83 27.23
CA LYS A 17 -30.42 7.71 28.20
C LYS A 17 -28.90 7.68 27.98
N LEU A 18 -28.40 8.48 27.03
CA LEU A 18 -26.98 8.58 26.66
C LEU A 18 -26.10 9.29 27.72
N GLN A 19 -26.54 9.37 28.97
CA GLN A 19 -25.81 10.10 30.03
C GLN A 19 -24.45 9.44 30.32
N LEU A 20 -24.44 8.11 30.45
CA LEU A 20 -23.22 7.34 30.68
C LEU A 20 -22.21 7.51 29.54
N PHE A 21 -22.70 7.55 28.29
CA PHE A 21 -21.89 7.83 27.11
C PHE A 21 -21.29 9.25 27.14
N LYS A 22 -22.09 10.26 27.49
CA LYS A 22 -21.61 11.65 27.62
C LYS A 22 -20.58 11.80 28.73
N GLU A 23 -20.75 11.10 29.85
CA GLU A 23 -19.80 11.08 30.96
C GLU A 23 -18.47 10.42 30.54
N LEU A 24 -18.53 9.26 29.90
CA LEU A 24 -17.37 8.55 29.35
C LEU A 24 -16.60 9.39 28.34
N VAL A 25 -17.29 10.06 27.41
CA VAL A 25 -16.65 10.95 26.42
C VAL A 25 -15.94 12.13 27.09
N LYS A 26 -16.51 12.69 28.17
CA LYS A 26 -15.87 13.77 28.95
C LYS A 26 -14.67 13.29 29.77
N ARG A 27 -14.73 12.07 30.32
CA ARG A 27 -13.67 11.45 31.13
C ARG A 27 -12.50 10.94 30.30
N THR A 28 -12.72 10.63 29.02
CA THR A 28 -11.68 10.09 28.16
C THR A 28 -10.80 11.25 27.65
N PRO A 29 -9.48 11.26 27.95
CA PRO A 29 -8.57 12.25 27.40
C PRO A 29 -8.34 11.91 25.92
N TRP A 30 -9.23 12.41 25.06
CA TRP A 30 -9.24 12.18 23.61
C TRP A 30 -7.90 12.52 22.93
N GLU A 31 -7.08 13.35 23.58
CA GLU A 31 -5.71 13.67 23.18
C GLU A 31 -4.75 12.47 23.22
N THR A 32 -4.98 11.49 24.13
CA THR A 32 -4.19 10.25 24.22
C THR A 32 -4.63 9.22 23.19
N VAL A 33 -5.94 9.02 23.04
CA VAL A 33 -6.53 8.06 22.08
C VAL A 33 -6.22 8.45 20.62
N LEU A 34 -6.16 9.76 20.33
CA LEU A 34 -5.80 10.25 19.00
C LEU A 34 -4.29 10.37 18.77
N ARG A 35 -3.45 10.26 19.81
CA ARG A 35 -1.98 10.34 19.69
C ARG A 35 -1.41 9.16 18.90
N ASP A 36 -1.93 7.95 19.11
CA ASP A 36 -1.42 6.73 18.47
C ASP A 36 -1.80 6.60 16.98
N LYS A 37 -2.87 7.26 16.54
CA LYS A 37 -3.28 7.24 15.12
C LYS A 37 -2.43 8.16 14.23
N CYS A 38 -1.57 8.99 14.82
CA CYS A 38 -0.74 9.95 14.09
C CYS A 38 0.73 9.85 14.52
N LYS A 39 1.38 8.71 14.25
CA LYS A 39 2.85 8.66 14.15
C LYS A 39 3.29 9.69 13.09
N LYS A 40 3.66 10.88 13.55
CA LYS A 40 4.40 11.85 12.75
C LYS A 40 5.74 11.19 12.44
N SER A 41 5.93 10.73 11.22
CA SER A 41 7.26 10.32 10.79
C SER A 41 8.17 11.55 10.90
N ASN A 42 9.25 11.44 11.67
CA ASN A 42 10.24 12.49 11.96
C ASN A 42 11.13 12.87 10.74
N GLY A 43 10.59 12.78 9.52
CA GLY A 43 11.24 13.32 8.32
C GLY A 43 10.60 14.65 7.96
N LYS A 44 11.40 15.68 7.63
CA LYS A 44 10.93 16.96 7.08
C LYS A 44 9.76 16.69 6.12
N GLY A 45 8.55 17.05 6.54
CA GLY A 45 7.32 16.49 5.99
C GLY A 45 7.20 16.81 4.51
N LYS A 46 7.58 15.86 3.65
CA LYS A 46 7.38 16.00 2.21
C LYS A 46 5.87 16.15 1.98
N ARG A 47 5.50 17.27 1.35
CA ARG A 47 4.13 17.58 0.99
C ARG A 47 3.53 16.37 0.26
N PRO A 48 2.37 15.83 0.70
CA PRO A 48 1.75 14.70 0.03
C PRO A 48 1.48 15.06 -1.43
N ALA A 49 1.67 14.10 -2.35
CA ALA A 49 1.48 14.35 -3.78
C ALA A 49 0.06 14.84 -4.15
N TRP A 50 -0.96 14.53 -3.35
CA TRP A 50 -2.34 14.98 -3.56
C TRP A 50 -2.60 16.39 -2.99
N LEU A 51 -1.72 16.93 -2.15
CA LEU A 51 -1.95 18.19 -1.45
C LEU A 51 -1.54 19.35 -2.37
N SER A 52 -2.28 19.65 -3.43
CA SER A 52 -2.03 20.83 -4.27
C SER A 52 -2.40 22.15 -3.55
N GLN A 53 -2.27 23.30 -4.21
CA GLN A 53 -2.50 24.63 -3.61
C GLN A 53 -3.95 24.81 -3.12
N ASP A 54 -4.94 24.37 -3.90
CA ASP A 54 -6.37 24.54 -3.57
C ASP A 54 -6.79 23.82 -2.27
N PRO A 55 -6.54 22.51 -2.06
CA PRO A 55 -6.82 21.85 -0.79
C PRO A 55 -6.10 22.47 0.41
N LEU A 56 -4.89 23.01 0.19
CA LEU A 56 -4.10 23.64 1.24
C LEU A 56 -4.73 24.96 1.71
N VAL A 57 -5.21 25.80 0.78
CA VAL A 57 -5.92 27.04 1.10
C VAL A 57 -7.17 26.74 1.94
N LYS A 58 -7.95 25.72 1.55
CA LYS A 58 -9.16 25.33 2.29
C LYS A 58 -8.86 24.77 3.68
N LEU A 59 -7.77 24.01 3.84
CA LEU A 59 -7.32 23.56 5.16
C LEU A 59 -6.96 24.73 6.08
N LYS A 60 -6.27 25.75 5.55
CA LYS A 60 -5.95 26.97 6.30
C LYS A 60 -7.22 27.76 6.67
N ALA A 61 -8.14 27.93 5.72
CA ALA A 61 -9.42 28.61 5.95
C ALA A 61 -10.24 27.91 7.06
N LYS A 62 -10.38 26.58 6.98
CA LYS A 62 -11.03 25.78 8.02
C LYS A 62 -10.36 25.94 9.39
N LYS A 63 -9.02 25.96 9.45
CA LYS A 63 -8.28 26.15 10.71
C LYS A 63 -8.51 27.55 11.30
N LYS A 64 -8.60 28.58 10.45
CA LYS A 64 -8.93 29.94 10.88
C LYS A 64 -10.35 30.00 11.44
N LEU A 65 -11.34 29.50 10.70
CA LEU A 65 -12.74 29.46 11.15
C LEU A 65 -12.92 28.65 12.43
N TYR A 66 -12.17 27.58 12.63
CA TYR A 66 -12.20 26.85 13.91
C TYR A 66 -11.76 27.72 15.08
N ARG A 67 -10.75 28.58 14.91
CA ARG A 67 -10.30 29.50 15.95
C ARG A 67 -11.37 30.54 16.27
N GLN A 68 -11.98 31.10 15.22
CA GLN A 68 -13.04 32.11 15.35
C GLN A 68 -14.32 31.54 15.97
N PHE A 69 -14.73 30.33 15.55
CA PHE A 69 -15.83 29.59 16.17
C PHE A 69 -15.57 29.29 17.66
N ARG A 70 -14.31 29.07 18.06
CA ARG A 70 -13.94 28.91 19.47
C ARG A 70 -13.91 30.21 20.26
N GLN A 71 -13.94 31.35 19.58
CA GLN A 71 -14.02 32.70 20.13
C GLN A 71 -15.44 33.28 20.00
N ASP A 72 -16.43 32.45 19.63
CA ASP A 72 -17.84 32.82 19.40
C ASP A 72 -18.05 33.90 18.32
N GLU A 73 -17.04 34.17 17.48
CA GLU A 73 -17.11 35.15 16.38
C GLU A 73 -17.86 34.63 15.14
N VAL A 74 -17.95 33.31 15.00
CA VAL A 74 -18.44 32.63 13.78
C VAL A 74 -19.46 31.58 14.18
N SER A 75 -20.55 31.49 13.43
CA SER A 75 -21.60 30.50 13.69
C SER A 75 -21.11 29.06 13.45
N TRP A 76 -21.76 28.10 14.12
CA TRP A 76 -21.47 26.68 13.89
C TRP A 76 -21.72 26.25 12.43
N GLU A 77 -22.68 26.88 11.75
CA GLU A 77 -23.07 26.56 10.38
C GLU A 77 -21.97 26.92 9.39
N GLU A 78 -21.41 28.13 9.49
CA GLU A 78 -20.29 28.57 8.66
C GLU A 78 -19.05 27.68 8.82
N TYR A 79 -18.72 27.31 10.07
CA TYR A 79 -17.65 26.37 10.32
C TYR A 79 -17.94 24.99 9.73
N ARG A 80 -19.18 24.47 9.90
CA ARG A 80 -19.58 23.16 9.39
C ARG A 80 -19.46 23.10 7.87
N ASP A 81 -19.92 24.13 7.17
CA ASP A 81 -19.90 24.20 5.71
C ASP A 81 -18.46 24.28 5.18
N ALA A 82 -17.63 25.14 5.78
CA ALA A 82 -16.21 25.21 5.44
C ALA A 82 -15.48 23.88 5.74
N ALA A 83 -15.84 23.22 6.85
CA ALA A 83 -15.27 21.94 7.22
C ALA A 83 -15.66 20.83 6.24
N GLN A 84 -16.90 20.84 5.74
CA GLN A 84 -17.40 19.88 4.76
C GLN A 84 -16.75 20.11 3.39
N LEU A 85 -16.74 21.35 2.91
CA LEU A 85 -16.09 21.73 1.64
C LEU A 85 -14.61 21.36 1.65
N CYS A 86 -13.91 21.59 2.76
CA CYS A 86 -12.52 21.19 2.92
C CYS A 86 -12.35 19.66 2.82
N ARG A 87 -13.20 18.87 3.47
CA ARG A 87 -13.17 17.41 3.35
C ARG A 87 -13.38 16.96 1.92
N ASP A 88 -14.35 17.54 1.21
CA ASP A 88 -14.70 17.15 -0.16
C ASP A 88 -13.60 17.50 -1.16
N LYS A 89 -12.97 18.68 -1.01
CA LYS A 89 -11.79 19.05 -1.81
C LYS A 89 -10.63 18.10 -1.58
N VAL A 90 -10.35 17.72 -0.34
CA VAL A 90 -9.31 16.73 -0.02
C VAL A 90 -9.64 15.36 -0.60
N ARG A 91 -10.90 14.91 -0.53
CA ARG A 91 -11.34 13.65 -1.15
C ARG A 91 -11.16 13.68 -2.66
N LYS A 92 -11.63 14.73 -3.33
CA LYS A 92 -11.51 14.92 -4.80
C LYS A 92 -10.04 14.94 -5.23
N ALA A 93 -9.18 15.67 -4.52
CA ALA A 93 -7.75 15.72 -4.85
C ALA A 93 -7.05 14.37 -4.71
N LYS A 94 -7.39 13.59 -3.67
CA LYS A 94 -6.88 12.22 -3.49
C LYS A 94 -7.36 11.29 -4.61
N ALA A 95 -8.66 11.28 -4.89
CA ALA A 95 -9.25 10.45 -5.93
C ALA A 95 -8.65 10.79 -7.32
N TRP A 96 -8.44 12.07 -7.59
CA TRP A 96 -7.83 12.52 -8.84
C TRP A 96 -6.37 12.05 -8.98
N LEU A 97 -5.57 12.12 -7.91
CA LEU A 97 -4.21 11.55 -7.90
C LEU A 97 -4.22 10.03 -8.16
N GLU A 98 -5.09 9.30 -7.47
CA GLU A 98 -5.18 7.84 -7.59
C GLU A 98 -5.61 7.42 -8.99
N LEU A 99 -6.59 8.12 -9.57
CA LEU A 99 -7.04 7.94 -10.94
C LEU A 99 -5.91 8.23 -11.95
N ASN A 100 -5.13 9.29 -11.74
CA ASN A 100 -3.98 9.59 -12.61
C ASN A 100 -2.88 8.52 -12.50
N LEU A 101 -2.64 7.97 -11.31
CA LEU A 101 -1.67 6.88 -11.12
C LEU A 101 -2.15 5.58 -11.77
N ALA A 102 -3.44 5.26 -11.65
CA ALA A 102 -4.02 4.08 -12.27
C ALA A 102 -4.00 4.17 -13.80
N ARG A 103 -4.40 5.32 -14.37
CA ARG A 103 -4.34 5.57 -15.82
C ARG A 103 -2.92 5.44 -16.37
N ASN A 104 -1.93 5.95 -15.63
CA ASN A 104 -0.53 5.92 -16.04
C ASN A 104 0.23 4.68 -15.55
N ALA A 105 -0.44 3.65 -15.03
CA ALA A 105 0.24 2.48 -14.47
C ALA A 105 1.08 1.73 -15.52
N LYS A 106 0.65 1.71 -16.79
CA LYS A 106 1.41 1.12 -17.90
C LYS A 106 2.72 1.85 -18.18
N ASN A 107 2.67 3.19 -18.17
CA ASN A 107 3.79 4.07 -18.52
C ASN A 107 4.71 4.34 -17.31
N ASN A 108 4.17 4.31 -16.10
CA ASN A 108 4.88 4.63 -14.86
C ASN A 108 4.62 3.57 -13.77
N LYS A 109 5.04 2.33 -14.06
CA LYS A 109 4.93 1.19 -13.14
C LYS A 109 5.55 1.51 -11.77
N LYS A 110 6.74 2.14 -11.75
CA LYS A 110 7.46 2.51 -10.53
C LYS A 110 6.68 3.50 -9.66
N GLY A 111 6.05 4.52 -10.26
CA GLY A 111 5.25 5.50 -9.54
C GLY A 111 3.99 4.91 -8.91
N PHE A 112 3.31 4.03 -9.65
CA PHE A 112 2.13 3.31 -9.16
C PHE A 112 2.47 2.42 -7.96
N TYR A 113 3.45 1.51 -8.10
CA TYR A 113 3.83 0.61 -7.01
C TYR A 113 4.43 1.35 -5.81
N ARG A 114 5.14 2.46 -6.03
CA ARG A 114 5.60 3.34 -4.94
C ARG A 114 4.43 3.88 -4.11
N TYR A 115 3.37 4.35 -4.76
CA TYR A 115 2.18 4.85 -4.07
C TYR A 115 1.46 3.72 -3.30
N VAL A 116 1.26 2.57 -3.95
CA VAL A 116 0.64 1.39 -3.33
C VAL A 116 1.43 0.92 -2.11
N ASN A 117 2.75 0.81 -2.21
CA ASN A 117 3.63 0.41 -1.10
C ASN A 117 3.66 1.45 0.02
N GLN A 118 3.52 2.75 -0.28
CA GLN A 118 3.36 3.78 0.74
C GLN A 118 2.01 3.68 1.49
N LYS A 119 0.98 3.14 0.84
CA LYS A 119 -0.37 2.97 1.41
C LYS A 119 -0.54 1.66 2.18
N ARG A 120 0.28 0.65 1.90
CA ARG A 120 0.32 -0.60 2.64
C ARG A 120 0.80 -0.30 4.08
N ASN A 121 -0.04 -0.61 5.07
CA ASN A 121 0.26 -0.38 6.48
C ASN A 121 1.29 -1.38 7.05
N VAL A 122 1.55 -2.46 6.31
CA VAL A 122 2.53 -3.49 6.63
C VAL A 122 3.70 -3.31 5.67
N LYS A 123 4.88 -3.00 6.20
CA LYS A 123 6.11 -3.37 5.52
C LYS A 123 6.23 -4.88 5.69
N GLU A 124 6.26 -5.62 4.60
CA GLU A 124 6.74 -7.00 4.63
C GLU A 124 8.19 -6.93 5.13
N SER A 125 8.37 -7.13 6.44
CA SER A 125 9.67 -7.46 7.00
C SER A 125 9.76 -8.97 6.99
N ILE A 126 10.82 -9.51 6.42
CA ILE A 126 11.19 -10.89 6.68
C ILE A 126 11.29 -11.01 8.21
N SER A 127 10.50 -11.91 8.80
CA SER A 127 10.58 -12.18 10.23
C SER A 127 12.04 -12.49 10.57
N PRO A 128 12.59 -11.96 11.68
CA PRO A 128 13.92 -12.36 12.13
C PRO A 128 13.98 -13.89 12.15
N MET A 129 14.89 -14.44 11.36
CA MET A 129 14.93 -15.88 11.15
C MET A 129 15.39 -16.54 12.44
N ILE A 130 14.64 -17.54 12.90
CA ILE A 130 14.92 -18.28 14.12
C ILE A 130 15.45 -19.64 13.68
N SER A 131 16.65 -20.00 14.14
CA SER A 131 17.23 -21.32 13.87
C SER A 131 16.44 -22.41 14.59
N LYS A 132 16.68 -23.68 14.24
CA LYS A 132 16.09 -24.89 14.87
C LYS A 132 16.25 -24.88 16.40
N ASN A 133 17.28 -24.17 16.89
CA ASN A 133 17.63 -24.06 18.31
C ASN A 133 16.96 -22.86 19.02
N GLY A 134 16.01 -22.17 18.39
CA GLY A 134 15.27 -21.06 18.99
C GLY A 134 16.04 -19.72 19.10
N LYS A 135 17.29 -19.67 18.63
CA LYS A 135 18.14 -18.47 18.67
C LYS A 135 17.92 -17.59 17.43
N LEU A 136 17.92 -16.27 17.63
CA LEU A 136 17.84 -15.28 16.56
C LEU A 136 19.10 -15.36 15.68
N VAL A 137 18.93 -15.58 14.39
CA VAL A 137 20.04 -15.69 13.44
C VAL A 137 20.59 -14.29 13.14
N THR A 138 21.76 -13.98 13.67
CA THR A 138 22.39 -12.65 13.55
C THR A 138 23.42 -12.58 12.42
N THR A 139 24.11 -13.68 12.15
CA THR A 139 25.28 -13.80 11.25
C THR A 139 24.85 -14.09 9.82
N ASP A 140 25.52 -13.52 8.82
CA ASP A 140 25.10 -13.66 7.41
C ASP A 140 25.36 -15.06 6.83
N GLU A 141 26.34 -15.83 7.33
CA GLU A 141 26.53 -17.23 6.93
C GLU A 141 25.34 -18.11 7.36
N GLU A 142 24.92 -18.00 8.62
CA GLU A 142 23.76 -18.74 9.13
C GLU A 142 22.46 -18.35 8.39
N LYS A 143 22.33 -17.10 7.93
CA LYS A 143 21.17 -16.68 7.14
C LYS A 143 21.12 -17.30 5.75
N ALA A 144 22.26 -17.68 5.18
CA ALA A 144 22.32 -18.31 3.86
C ALA A 144 22.03 -19.82 3.92
N GLU A 145 22.41 -20.49 5.02
CA GLU A 145 22.17 -21.93 5.21
C GLU A 145 20.77 -22.26 5.72
N VAL A 146 20.24 -21.51 6.69
CA VAL A 146 18.95 -21.84 7.32
C VAL A 146 17.78 -21.99 6.33
N PRO A 147 17.67 -21.22 5.21
CA PRO A 147 16.61 -21.44 4.22
C PRO A 147 16.70 -22.78 3.52
N SER A 148 17.90 -23.36 3.35
CA SER A 148 18.09 -24.63 2.67
C SER A 148 17.44 -25.81 3.40
N ASP A 149 17.35 -25.73 4.73
CA ASP A 149 16.70 -26.72 5.59
C ASP A 149 15.16 -26.69 5.50
N PHE A 150 14.58 -25.57 5.08
CA PHE A 150 13.12 -25.39 4.94
C PHE A 150 12.62 -25.69 3.53
N LEU A 151 13.54 -25.86 2.58
CA LEU A 151 13.21 -26.15 1.19
C LEU A 151 13.09 -27.68 0.98
N PRO A 152 12.08 -28.16 0.23
CA PRO A 152 11.97 -29.58 -0.10
C PRO A 152 13.24 -30.07 -0.80
N GLN A 153 13.74 -31.26 -0.43
CA GLN A 153 14.95 -31.88 -1.02
C GLN A 153 14.94 -31.92 -2.57
N SER A 154 13.74 -31.92 -3.18
CA SER A 154 13.53 -31.86 -4.63
C SER A 154 13.92 -30.52 -5.28
N SER A 155 14.30 -29.51 -4.49
CA SER A 155 14.69 -28.17 -4.97
C SER A 155 16.19 -27.93 -5.00
N LEU A 156 17.00 -28.86 -4.47
CA LEU A 156 18.45 -28.80 -4.57
C LEU A 156 18.89 -29.23 -5.97
N PRO A 157 19.83 -28.51 -6.62
CA PRO A 157 20.41 -28.96 -7.87
C PRO A 157 21.14 -30.28 -7.62
N THR A 158 20.63 -31.37 -8.20
CA THR A 158 21.30 -32.68 -8.16
C THR A 158 22.70 -32.54 -8.75
N PRO A 159 23.77 -33.00 -8.07
CA PRO A 159 25.11 -32.92 -8.64
C PRO A 159 25.16 -33.81 -9.88
N LEU A 160 25.41 -33.20 -11.04
CA LEU A 160 25.67 -33.92 -12.28
C LEU A 160 26.91 -34.80 -12.07
N LEU A 161 26.72 -36.11 -12.14
CA LEU A 161 27.81 -37.09 -12.27
C LEU A 161 28.77 -36.62 -13.36
N THR A 162 30.05 -36.47 -13.02
CA THR A 162 31.13 -36.23 -13.98
C THR A 162 31.11 -37.32 -15.06
N PRO A 163 31.05 -36.96 -16.36
CA PRO A 163 31.23 -37.93 -17.43
C PRO A 163 32.66 -38.48 -17.42
N PRO A 164 32.87 -39.79 -17.66
CA PRO A 164 34.21 -40.35 -17.78
C PRO A 164 34.92 -39.79 -19.02
N ASP A 165 36.19 -39.43 -18.80
CA ASP A 165 37.19 -39.00 -19.76
C ASP A 165 37.32 -40.02 -20.91
N LEU A 166 37.01 -39.60 -22.15
CA LEU A 166 37.31 -40.37 -23.36
C LEU A 166 38.22 -39.52 -24.26
N LYS A 167 39.49 -39.88 -24.24
CA LYS A 167 40.56 -39.27 -25.05
C LYS A 167 40.35 -39.50 -26.54
N ASP A 168 40.63 -38.43 -27.29
CA ASP A 168 41.15 -38.34 -28.65
C ASP A 168 40.77 -39.42 -29.68
N GLN A 169 39.96 -39.03 -30.67
CA GLN A 169 40.32 -39.23 -32.08
C GLN A 169 39.90 -38.03 -32.92
N ALA A 170 40.89 -37.29 -33.41
CA ALA A 170 40.74 -36.35 -34.50
C ALA A 170 40.22 -37.07 -35.75
N LYS A 171 39.21 -36.51 -36.42
CA LYS A 171 38.99 -36.66 -37.86
C LYS A 171 38.24 -35.44 -38.39
N THR A 172 38.96 -34.76 -39.27
CA THR A 172 38.57 -33.68 -40.17
C THR A 172 37.29 -34.01 -40.94
N GLY A 173 36.39 -33.02 -41.03
CA GLY A 173 35.18 -33.10 -41.85
C GLY A 173 34.49 -31.74 -41.90
N ALA A 174 34.94 -30.87 -42.79
CA ALA A 174 34.33 -29.58 -43.07
C ALA A 174 32.91 -29.78 -43.64
N ILE A 175 31.89 -29.24 -42.97
CA ILE A 175 30.54 -29.10 -43.56
C ILE A 175 29.96 -27.73 -43.20
N GLY A 176 30.09 -26.81 -44.16
CA GLY A 176 29.03 -25.91 -44.62
C GLY A 176 28.33 -25.02 -43.60
N MET A 177 28.81 -23.78 -43.47
CA MET A 177 27.99 -22.65 -43.02
C MET A 177 26.79 -22.49 -43.97
N LYS A 178 25.57 -22.80 -43.50
CA LYS A 178 24.33 -22.41 -44.20
C LYS A 178 23.71 -21.23 -43.45
N ASN A 179 23.77 -20.08 -44.12
CA ASN A 179 23.11 -18.83 -43.76
C ASN A 179 21.59 -19.02 -43.67
N TYR A 180 20.99 -18.53 -42.58
CA TYR A 180 19.54 -18.32 -42.50
C TYR A 180 19.25 -16.86 -42.86
N PRO A 181 18.43 -16.57 -43.89
CA PRO A 181 18.08 -15.19 -44.23
C PRO A 181 16.98 -14.64 -43.31
N LEU A 182 17.28 -13.47 -42.73
CA LEU A 182 16.34 -12.52 -42.13
C LEU A 182 15.43 -11.91 -43.21
N SER A 183 14.13 -12.22 -43.19
CA SER A 183 13.04 -11.26 -43.46
C SER A 183 11.70 -12.00 -43.57
N VAL A 184 10.81 -11.79 -42.60
CA VAL A 184 9.37 -11.89 -42.84
C VAL A 184 8.80 -10.50 -42.63
N LYS A 185 8.46 -9.86 -43.75
CA LYS A 185 7.91 -8.51 -43.84
C LYS A 185 6.40 -8.66 -43.91
N THR A 186 5.72 -8.56 -42.77
CA THR A 186 4.24 -8.60 -42.74
C THR A 186 3.70 -7.23 -43.09
N ARG A 187 3.08 -7.16 -44.28
CA ARG A 187 2.41 -6.01 -44.89
C ARG A 187 1.12 -5.69 -44.12
N PHE A 188 0.93 -4.40 -43.82
CA PHE A 188 -0.35 -3.81 -43.42
C PHE A 188 -1.30 -3.80 -44.63
N GLU A 189 -2.52 -4.30 -44.47
CA GLU A 189 -3.67 -3.86 -45.28
C GLU A 189 -4.83 -3.47 -44.37
N THR A 190 -5.35 -2.29 -44.67
CA THR A 190 -6.50 -1.59 -44.11
C THR A 190 -7.78 -2.05 -44.78
N PHE A 191 -8.85 -2.22 -44.00
CA PHE A 191 -10.22 -1.81 -44.35
C PHE A 191 -10.91 -1.34 -43.06
#